data_AF-A0A956K7C0-F1
#
_entry.id   AF-A0A956K7C0-F1
#
_cell.length_a   1.000
_cell.length_b   1.000
_cell.length_c   1.000
_cell.angle_alpha   90.00
_cell.angle_beta   90.00
_cell.angle_gamma   90.00
#
_symmetry.space_group_name_H-M   'P 1'
#
loop_
_entity.id
_entity.type
_entity.pdbx_description
1 polymer ?
#
loop_
_entity_poly.entity_id
_entity_poly.type
_entity_poly.pdbx_seq_one_letter_code
_entity_poly.pdbx_strand_id
1 'polypeptide(L)'
;MVYHGPEVPEAGVGGCVAGSCTPTFMECFDITAFSTCQAQCEAAGSTCAENGCAGGTYMINSNVEECQDPTQEGVVIPRGCSEPIDWQFNTGARCCCEQNS
;
A
#
# COMPACT_ATOMS: atom_id res chain seq x y z
N MET A 1 -30.75 -24.20 1.45
CA MET A 1 -29.73 -23.45 2.20
C MET A 1 -29.01 -22.61 1.17
N VAL A 2 -29.25 -21.30 1.13
CA VAL A 2 -28.54 -20.39 0.23
C VAL A 2 -27.71 -19.51 1.15
N TYR A 3 -26.40 -19.73 1.16
CA TYR A 3 -25.50 -18.92 1.95
C TYR A 3 -25.45 -17.52 1.34
N HIS A 4 -25.94 -16.54 2.08
CA HIS A 4 -25.61 -15.13 1.87
C HIS A 4 -24.19 -14.91 2.41
N GLY A 5 -23.19 -14.94 1.53
CA GLY A 5 -21.91 -14.28 1.81
C GLY A 5 -22.06 -12.80 1.48
N PRO A 6 -21.58 -11.87 2.33
CA PRO A 6 -21.72 -10.45 2.05
C PRO A 6 -21.03 -10.13 0.73
N GLU A 7 -21.74 -9.42 -0.15
CA GLU A 7 -21.12 -8.49 -1.08
C GLU A 7 -20.01 -7.75 -0.32
N VAL A 8 -18.74 -7.97 -0.68
CA VAL A 8 -17.61 -7.20 -0.15
C VAL A 8 -17.42 -6.01 -1.10
N PRO A 9 -17.84 -4.79 -0.72
CA PRO A 9 -17.54 -3.61 -1.51
C PRO A 9 -16.24 -2.98 -1.00
N GLU A 10 -15.09 -3.66 -1.10
CA GLU A 10 -13.82 -3.10 -0.61
C GLU A 10 -12.70 -3.44 -1.61
N ALA A 11 -12.78 -2.84 -2.81
CA ALA A 11 -11.67 -2.79 -3.75
C ALA A 11 -10.57 -1.86 -3.20
N GLY A 12 -9.91 -2.27 -2.12
CA GLY A 12 -8.95 -1.44 -1.39
C GLY A 12 -7.76 -2.19 -0.79
N VAL A 13 -7.67 -3.51 -0.95
CA VAL A 13 -6.52 -4.30 -0.49
C VAL A 13 -6.24 -5.38 -1.53
N GLY A 14 -4.99 -5.52 -1.97
CA GLY A 14 -4.55 -6.34 -3.12
C GLY A 14 -5.38 -7.59 -3.35
N GLY A 15 -6.02 -7.69 -4.51
CA GLY A 15 -6.98 -8.76 -4.79
C GLY A 15 -6.34 -10.12 -4.64
N CYS A 16 -6.78 -10.90 -3.65
CA CYS A 16 -6.39 -12.29 -3.52
C CYS A 16 -7.10 -13.09 -4.63
N VAL A 17 -6.33 -13.62 -5.58
CA VAL A 17 -6.85 -14.55 -6.59
C VAL A 17 -6.33 -15.93 -6.25
N ALA A 18 -7.25 -16.88 -6.02
CA ALA A 18 -6.93 -18.30 -5.76
C ALA A 18 -5.95 -18.56 -4.59
N GLY A 19 -6.10 -17.87 -3.46
CA GLY A 19 -5.31 -18.14 -2.24
C GLY A 19 -3.85 -17.68 -2.30
N SER A 20 -3.48 -16.90 -3.31
CA SER A 20 -2.20 -16.17 -3.35
C SER A 20 -2.51 -14.68 -3.33
N CYS A 21 -2.40 -14.08 -2.15
CA CYS A 21 -2.51 -12.64 -1.99
C CYS A 21 -1.22 -12.03 -2.55
N THR A 22 -1.31 -11.43 -3.73
CA THR A 22 -0.16 -10.76 -4.34
C THR A 22 -0.06 -9.38 -3.68
N PRO A 23 1.11 -9.00 -3.15
CA PRO A 23 1.27 -7.68 -2.57
C PRO A 23 0.96 -6.59 -3.60
N THR A 24 0.27 -5.54 -3.18
CA THR A 24 -0.06 -4.38 -4.04
C THR A 24 0.30 -3.09 -3.34
N PHE A 25 0.52 -2.04 -4.13
CA PHE A 25 0.49 -0.70 -3.56
C PHE A 25 -0.93 -0.33 -3.15
N MET A 26 -1.07 0.13 -1.91
CA MET A 26 -2.32 0.58 -1.31
C MET A 26 -2.71 1.99 -1.77
N GLU A 27 -3.79 2.51 -1.18
CA GLU A 27 -4.16 3.91 -1.32
C GLU A 27 -3.02 4.86 -0.92
N CYS A 28 -3.00 6.00 -1.59
CA CYS A 28 -2.07 7.07 -1.31
C CYS A 28 -2.38 7.77 0.00
N PHE A 29 -1.32 8.16 0.70
CA PHE A 29 -1.38 8.91 1.94
C PHE A 29 -0.35 10.04 1.93
N ASP A 30 -0.62 11.04 2.76
CA ASP A 30 0.27 12.18 2.98
C ASP A 30 1.27 11.89 4.11
N ILE A 31 2.42 12.59 4.10
CA ILE A 31 3.46 12.54 5.14
C ILE A 31 2.95 12.69 6.57
N THR A 32 1.84 13.40 6.76
CA THR A 32 1.23 13.61 8.08
C THR A 32 0.42 12.42 8.59
N ALA A 33 0.04 11.47 7.70
CA ALA A 33 -0.82 10.35 8.05
C ALA A 33 -0.04 9.18 8.69
N PHE A 34 1.07 8.77 8.08
CA PHE A 34 1.87 7.64 8.53
C PHE A 34 3.36 7.87 8.32
N SER A 35 4.18 7.36 9.23
CA SER A 35 5.64 7.45 9.13
C SER A 35 6.32 6.18 8.60
N THR A 36 5.62 5.04 8.65
CA THR A 36 6.13 3.73 8.20
C THR A 36 5.06 2.97 7.43
N CYS A 37 5.49 2.07 6.54
CA CYS A 37 4.56 1.25 5.78
C CYS A 37 3.86 0.19 6.61
N GLN A 38 4.54 -0.34 7.61
CA GLN A 38 3.92 -1.23 8.58
C GLN A 38 2.69 -0.58 9.22
N ALA A 39 2.80 0.68 9.69
CA ALA A 39 1.68 1.37 10.32
C ALA A 39 0.51 1.58 9.35
N GLN A 40 0.79 1.91 8.09
CA GLN A 40 -0.25 2.07 7.06
C GLN A 40 -0.97 0.74 6.79
N CYS A 41 -0.21 -0.33 6.54
CA CYS A 41 -0.78 -1.64 6.24
C CYS A 41 -1.59 -2.17 7.44
N GLU A 42 -1.06 -2.06 8.66
CA GLU A 42 -1.76 -2.48 9.89
C GLU A 42 -3.06 -1.71 10.10
N ALA A 43 -3.07 -0.40 9.82
CA ALA A 43 -4.29 0.42 9.88
C ALA A 43 -5.35 -0.04 8.87
N ALA A 44 -4.91 -0.60 7.73
CA ALA A 44 -5.77 -1.19 6.71
C ALA A 44 -6.05 -2.70 6.94
N GLY A 45 -5.69 -3.26 8.10
CA GLY A 45 -5.87 -4.69 8.40
C GLY A 45 -5.02 -5.63 7.55
N SER A 46 -3.93 -5.11 6.98
CA SER A 46 -3.00 -5.79 6.08
C SER A 46 -1.62 -5.94 6.72
N THR A 47 -0.77 -6.71 6.07
CA THR A 47 0.64 -6.86 6.45
C THR A 47 1.50 -6.16 5.41
N CYS A 48 2.54 -5.47 5.86
CA CYS A 48 3.45 -4.81 4.94
C CYS A 48 4.35 -5.86 4.25
N ALA A 49 4.48 -5.74 2.94
CA ALA A 49 5.24 -6.65 2.10
C ALA A 49 6.56 -6.01 1.67
N GLU A 50 7.65 -6.40 2.32
CA GLU A 50 8.99 -5.88 2.04
C GLU A 50 9.44 -6.28 0.64
N ASN A 51 9.74 -5.29 -0.21
CA ASN A 51 10.16 -5.48 -1.60
C ASN A 51 9.16 -6.27 -2.47
N GLY A 52 7.90 -6.36 -2.02
CA GLY A 52 6.86 -7.15 -2.68
C GLY A 52 6.30 -6.50 -3.95
N CYS A 53 6.36 -5.18 -4.06
CA CYS A 53 5.69 -4.43 -5.12
C CYS A 53 6.71 -3.78 -6.05
N ALA A 54 6.80 -4.25 -7.30
CA ALA A 54 7.78 -3.77 -8.27
C ALA A 54 9.23 -3.77 -7.73
N GLY A 55 9.55 -4.68 -6.80
CA GLY A 55 10.86 -4.76 -6.15
C GLY A 55 11.10 -3.74 -5.04
N GLY A 56 10.07 -3.04 -4.56
CA GLY A 56 10.15 -2.13 -3.41
C GLY A 56 8.98 -2.26 -2.45
N THR A 57 9.07 -1.49 -1.36
CA THR A 57 8.14 -1.56 -0.22
C THR A 57 7.21 -0.36 -0.18
N TYR A 58 7.62 0.77 -0.76
CA TYR A 58 6.72 1.90 -1.01
C TYR A 58 7.06 2.61 -2.29
N MET A 59 6.09 3.34 -2.80
CA MET A 59 6.27 4.31 -3.86
C MET A 59 6.07 5.69 -3.27
N ILE A 60 6.97 6.62 -3.60
CA ILE A 60 6.91 8.01 -3.16
C ILE A 60 6.70 8.95 -4.34
N ASN A 61 5.85 9.95 -4.14
CA ASN A 61 5.44 10.96 -5.11
C ASN A 61 5.60 12.34 -4.49
N SER A 62 5.87 13.37 -5.31
CA SER A 62 6.14 14.72 -4.81
C SER A 62 5.02 15.28 -3.94
N ASN A 63 3.77 14.92 -4.19
CA ASN A 63 2.64 15.21 -3.30
C ASN A 63 1.56 14.11 -3.40
N VAL A 64 0.54 14.21 -2.52
CA VAL A 64 -0.57 13.25 -2.49
C VAL A 64 -1.44 13.30 -3.76
N GLU A 65 -1.57 14.45 -4.41
CA GLU A 65 -2.35 14.61 -5.65
C GLU A 65 -1.70 13.83 -6.80
N GLU A 66 -0.38 13.95 -6.96
CA GLU A 66 0.40 13.14 -7.91
C GLU A 66 0.39 11.66 -7.55
N CYS A 67 0.35 11.32 -6.27
CA CYS A 67 0.15 9.94 -5.86
C CYS A 67 -1.25 9.45 -6.30
N GLN A 68 -2.31 10.25 -6.22
CA GLN A 68 -3.64 9.81 -6.64
C GLN A 68 -3.82 9.74 -8.16
N ASP A 69 -2.96 10.41 -8.92
CA ASP A 69 -3.00 10.42 -10.38
C ASP A 69 -2.41 9.11 -10.95
N PRO A 70 -3.21 8.29 -11.67
CA PRO A 70 -2.75 7.01 -12.22
C PRO A 70 -1.80 7.16 -13.41
N THR A 71 -1.65 8.36 -13.97
CA THR A 71 -0.70 8.67 -15.05
C THR A 71 0.66 9.12 -14.54
N GLN A 72 0.78 9.40 -13.24
CA GLN A 72 2.03 9.74 -12.58
C GLN A 72 2.65 8.50 -11.95
N GLU A 73 3.87 8.18 -12.35
CA GLU A 73 4.65 7.11 -11.74
C GLU A 73 5.54 7.70 -10.64
N GLY A 74 5.34 7.25 -9.39
CA GLY A 74 6.22 7.59 -8.29
C GLY A 74 7.51 6.77 -8.30
N VAL A 75 8.43 7.11 -7.40
CA VAL A 75 9.69 6.38 -7.23
C VAL A 75 9.48 5.22 -6.27
N VAL A 76 9.76 4.00 -6.73
CA VAL A 76 9.68 2.78 -5.90
C VAL A 76 10.96 2.64 -5.07
N ILE A 77 10.80 2.51 -3.76
CA ILE A 77 11.89 2.48 -2.79
C ILE A 77 11.93 1.12 -2.06
N PRO A 78 13.06 0.39 -2.14
CA PRO A 78 13.26 -0.89 -1.45
C PRO A 78 13.77 -0.69 -0.02
N ARG A 79 12.86 -0.39 0.90
CA ARG A 79 13.15 -0.19 2.34
C ARG A 79 12.39 -1.19 3.21
N GLY A 80 12.80 -1.37 4.46
CA GLY A 80 12.07 -2.20 5.40
C GLY A 80 10.70 -1.63 5.76
N CYS A 81 9.77 -2.50 6.09
CA CYS A 81 8.39 -2.12 6.41
C CYS A 81 8.29 -1.25 7.68
N SER A 82 9.14 -1.54 8.67
CA SER A 82 9.25 -0.77 9.90
C SER A 82 10.22 0.41 9.78
N GLU A 83 10.93 0.55 8.65
CA GLU A 83 11.79 1.72 8.41
C GLU A 83 10.93 2.96 8.16
N PRO A 84 11.38 4.14 8.62
CA PRO A 84 10.72 5.39 8.28
C PRO A 84 10.75 5.63 6.77
N ILE A 85 9.65 6.16 6.24
CA ILE A 85 9.57 6.57 4.84
C ILE A 85 10.51 7.75 4.61
N ASP A 86 11.32 7.66 3.55
CA ASP A 86 12.33 8.66 3.20
C ASP A 86 11.66 9.77 2.38
N TRP A 87 10.99 10.68 3.09
CA TRP A 87 10.17 11.71 2.47
C TRP A 87 10.99 12.70 1.63
N GLN A 88 12.19 13.06 2.09
CA GLN A 88 13.00 14.16 1.54
C GLN A 88 12.19 15.45 1.34
N PHE A 89 11.79 15.74 0.10
CA PHE A 89 10.99 16.90 -0.30
C PHE A 89 9.58 16.54 -0.78
N ASN A 90 9.24 15.25 -0.72
CA ASN A 90 7.98 14.69 -1.18
C ASN A 90 6.98 14.59 -0.04
N THR A 91 5.68 14.58 -0.35
CA THR A 91 4.63 14.43 0.67
C THR A 91 3.61 13.33 0.38
N GLY A 92 3.59 12.72 -0.81
CA GLY A 92 2.69 11.61 -1.12
C GLY A 92 3.41 10.27 -1.14
N ALA A 93 2.84 9.24 -0.54
CA ALA A 93 3.37 7.88 -0.65
C ALA A 93 2.24 6.85 -0.69
N ARG A 94 2.58 5.64 -1.13
CA ARG A 94 1.74 4.45 -1.02
C ARG A 94 2.61 3.26 -0.65
N CYS A 95 2.17 2.42 0.29
CA CYS A 95 2.95 1.27 0.70
C CYS A 95 2.48 -0.02 0.05
N CYS A 96 3.43 -0.92 -0.10
CA CYS A 96 3.22 -2.27 -0.54
C CYS A 96 2.69 -3.10 0.62
N CYS A 97 1.45 -3.52 0.51
CA CYS A 97 0.80 -4.35 1.52
C CYS A 97 0.25 -5.63 0.89
N GLU A 98 0.27 -6.71 1.65
CA GLU A 98 -0.39 -7.98 1.37
C GLU A 98 -1.49 -8.24 2.41
N GLN A 99 -2.57 -8.91 2.00
CA GLN A 99 -3.64 -9.28 2.94
C GLN A 99 -3.15 -10.31 3.94
N ASN A 100 -3.49 -10.11 5.21
CA ASN A 100 -3.21 -11.06 6.28
C ASN A 100 -4.18 -12.26 6.13
N SER A 101 -3.65 -13.45 5.82
CA SER A 101 -4.44 -14.68 5.59
C SER A 101 -4.90 -15.36 6.87
#